data_AF-A0A959W6F9-F1
#
_entry.id   AF-A0A959W6F9-F1
#
_cell.length_a   1.000
_cell.length_b   1.000
_cell.length_c   1.000
_cell.angle_alpha   90.00
_cell.angle_beta   90.00
_cell.angle_gamma   90.00
#
_symmetry.space_group_name_H-M   'P 1'
#
loop_
_entity.id
_entity.type
_entity.pdbx_description
1 polymer ?
#
loop_
_entity_poly.entity_id
_entity_poly.type
_entity_poly.pdbx_seq_one_letter_code
_entity_poly.pdbx_strand_id
1 'polypeptide(L)'
;MAVNLPHVPLEAGASPVNPPCPACGEPLFPWVGMPVGSGIAHRCEACGLGVLSHGEKFSFPPPVGMEGDRGAAEGSGAPSAKQAGVGFDPGTSKDALKELDGSRDENGAYEFENRASLVCWVTGGAWVGLGTDRRYRFTPQAVTDLIAGRDQVVTRVRWRPLRGIAITWQSGLNMFTFGQNVVLGSLGKAFRVPADRPWKRGLDWFISVAVALPAIVVAVPMELIGILFRRGASARAEVQVL
;
A
#
# COMPACT_ATOMS: atom_id res chain seq x y z
N MET A 1 -29.68 -11.93 13.01
CA MET A 1 -28.42 -12.03 13.80
C MET A 1 -27.49 -10.91 13.34
N ALA A 2 -27.37 -9.84 14.12
CA ALA A 2 -26.43 -8.76 13.82
C ALA A 2 -25.03 -9.23 14.21
N VAL A 3 -24.11 -9.29 13.23
CA VAL A 3 -22.69 -9.55 13.49
C VAL A 3 -22.14 -8.33 14.22
N ASN A 4 -21.95 -8.46 15.52
CA ASN A 4 -21.33 -7.44 16.36
C ASN A 4 -19.82 -7.51 16.11
N LEU A 5 -19.34 -6.81 15.08
CA LEU A 5 -17.92 -6.69 14.79
C LEU A 5 -17.24 -6.02 15.99
N PRO A 6 -16.08 -6.52 16.47
CA PRO A 6 -15.36 -5.88 17.57
C PRO A 6 -15.02 -4.45 17.19
N HIS A 7 -15.62 -3.49 17.89
CA HIS A 7 -15.35 -2.08 17.73
C HIS A 7 -13.98 -1.79 18.35
N VAL A 8 -12.92 -1.76 17.54
CA VAL A 8 -11.61 -1.30 17.99
C VAL A 8 -11.69 0.23 18.15
N PRO A 9 -11.59 0.78 19.36
CA PRO A 9 -11.59 2.23 19.55
C PRO A 9 -10.35 2.83 18.88
N LEU A 10 -10.47 3.97 18.20
CA LEU A 10 -9.33 4.68 17.59
C LEU A 10 -8.22 4.96 18.63
N GLU A 11 -8.61 5.17 19.89
CA GLU A 11 -7.73 5.32 21.07
C GLU A 11 -6.84 4.07 21.33
N ALA A 12 -7.33 2.86 21.03
CA ALA A 12 -6.58 1.62 21.23
C ALA A 12 -5.50 1.38 20.16
N GLY A 13 -5.61 2.07 19.03
CA GLY A 13 -4.57 2.11 18.02
C GLY A 13 -3.48 3.13 18.37
N ALA A 14 -3.81 4.24 19.02
CA ALA A 14 -2.91 5.38 19.28
C ALA A 14 -1.99 5.15 20.49
N SER A 15 -1.42 3.95 20.60
CA SER A 15 -0.43 3.67 21.63
C SER A 15 0.83 4.53 21.39
N PRO A 16 1.47 5.10 22.42
CA PRO A 16 2.75 5.82 22.31
C PRO A 16 3.91 4.95 21.76
N VAL A 17 3.64 3.67 21.50
CA VAL A 17 4.54 2.69 20.89
C VAL A 17 4.49 2.73 19.35
N ASN A 18 3.48 3.35 18.73
CA ASN A 18 3.42 3.42 17.27
C ASN A 18 4.52 4.32 16.73
N PRO A 19 5.31 3.83 15.76
CA PRO A 19 6.43 4.61 15.28
C PRO A 19 5.94 5.78 14.41
N PRO A 20 6.66 6.91 14.42
CA PRO A 20 6.23 8.14 13.78
C PRO A 20 6.30 8.03 12.26
N CYS A 21 5.37 8.68 11.56
CA CYS A 21 5.33 8.77 10.12
C CYS A 21 6.52 9.58 9.60
N PRO A 22 7.34 9.06 8.67
CA PRO A 22 8.44 9.79 8.06
C PRO A 22 8.05 11.09 7.36
N ALA A 23 6.79 11.24 6.94
CA ALA A 23 6.32 12.43 6.25
C ALA A 23 5.86 13.57 7.17
N CYS A 24 5.09 13.25 8.21
CA CYS A 24 4.40 14.26 9.03
C CYS A 24 4.58 14.08 10.54
N GLY A 25 5.31 13.04 10.98
CA GLY A 25 5.53 12.74 12.40
C GLY A 25 4.39 11.99 13.10
N GLU A 26 3.17 12.01 12.55
CA GLU A 26 2.00 11.36 13.16
C GLU A 26 2.11 9.82 13.21
N PRO A 27 1.43 9.12 14.14
CA PRO A 27 1.56 7.67 14.30
C PRO A 27 1.21 6.84 13.04
N LEU A 28 1.94 5.73 12.86
CA LEU A 28 1.65 4.71 11.84
C LEU A 28 0.88 3.52 12.43
N PHE A 29 -0.14 3.06 11.70
CA PHE A 29 -1.01 1.96 12.10
C PHE A 29 -0.92 0.80 11.11
N PRO A 30 -0.89 -0.46 11.54
CA PRO A 30 -1.06 -1.60 10.65
C PRO A 30 -2.36 -1.47 9.85
N TRP A 31 -2.29 -1.58 8.52
CA TRP A 31 -3.43 -1.37 7.63
C TRP A 31 -3.88 -2.64 6.92
N VAL A 32 -2.97 -3.33 6.24
CA VAL A 32 -3.30 -4.54 5.47
C VAL A 32 -2.12 -5.51 5.42
N GLY A 33 -2.39 -6.80 5.57
CA GLY A 33 -1.41 -7.85 5.29
C GLY A 33 -1.20 -7.98 3.78
N MET A 34 0.05 -8.07 3.34
CA MET A 34 0.34 -8.17 1.90
C MET A 34 -0.03 -9.57 1.37
N PRO A 35 -0.66 -9.68 0.19
CA PRO A 35 -1.31 -10.91 -0.29
C PRO A 35 -0.37 -12.08 -0.59
N VAL A 36 0.94 -11.88 -0.58
CA VAL A 36 1.95 -12.96 -0.69
C VAL A 36 2.67 -13.26 0.62
N GLY A 37 2.13 -12.82 1.76
CA GLY A 37 2.74 -13.04 3.07
C GLY A 37 4.11 -12.38 3.22
N SER A 38 4.43 -11.43 2.35
CA SER A 38 5.73 -10.76 2.29
C SER A 38 5.88 -9.68 3.35
N GLY A 39 4.87 -9.43 4.19
CA GLY A 39 4.91 -8.35 5.17
C GLY A 39 3.57 -7.70 5.52
N ILE A 40 3.66 -6.58 6.24
CA ILE A 40 2.53 -5.72 6.62
C ILE A 40 2.69 -4.36 5.95
N ALA A 41 1.60 -3.76 5.48
CA ALA A 41 1.58 -2.35 5.13
C ALA A 41 1.02 -1.55 6.32
N HIS A 42 1.80 -0.57 6.77
CA HIS A 42 1.40 0.41 7.77
C HIS A 42 0.93 1.69 7.08
N ARG A 43 0.05 2.46 7.73
CA ARG A 43 -0.57 3.67 7.20
C ARG A 43 -0.56 4.78 8.25
N CYS A 44 -0.23 5.99 7.81
CA CYS A 44 -0.50 7.21 8.56
C CYS A 44 -1.92 7.69 8.30
N GLU A 45 -2.72 7.93 9.35
CA GLU A 45 -4.09 8.46 9.19
C GLU A 45 -4.13 9.95 8.84
N ALA A 46 -3.07 10.71 9.17
CA ALA A 46 -3.01 12.15 8.93
C ALA A 46 -2.68 12.49 7.47
N CYS A 47 -1.52 12.04 6.98
CA CYS A 47 -1.09 12.34 5.60
C CYS A 47 -1.37 11.18 4.61
N GLY A 48 -1.74 10.00 5.10
CA GLY A 48 -2.05 8.85 4.26
C GLY A 48 -0.84 8.09 3.72
N LEU A 49 0.40 8.43 4.10
CA LEU A 49 1.59 7.68 3.69
C LEU A 49 1.45 6.20 4.07
N GLY A 50 1.74 5.30 3.13
CA GLY A 50 1.90 3.87 3.43
C GLY A 50 3.38 3.50 3.56
N VAL A 51 3.70 2.61 4.50
CA VAL A 51 5.06 2.09 4.72
C VAL A 51 4.99 0.56 4.73
N LEU A 52 5.76 -0.09 3.88
CA LEU A 52 5.78 -1.55 3.77
C LEU A 52 6.87 -2.13 4.69
N SER A 53 6.50 -3.07 5.57
CA SER A 53 7.42 -3.85 6.39
C SER A 53 7.54 -5.26 5.81
N HIS A 54 8.61 -5.50 5.04
CA HIS A 54 8.83 -6.82 4.46
C HIS A 54 9.31 -7.83 5.52
N GLY A 55 8.72 -9.02 5.55
CA GLY A 55 9.12 -10.12 6.44
C GLY A 55 8.41 -10.17 7.81
N GLU A 56 7.66 -9.14 8.19
CA GLU A 56 6.85 -9.15 9.42
C GLU A 56 5.51 -9.86 9.19
N LYS A 57 5.13 -10.78 10.09
CA LYS A 57 3.84 -11.47 10.03
C LYS A 57 2.77 -10.65 10.74
N PHE A 58 1.65 -10.40 10.05
CA PHE A 58 0.48 -9.75 10.63
C PHE A 58 -0.02 -10.53 11.86
N SER A 59 0.10 -9.93 13.05
CA SER A 59 -0.41 -10.49 14.31
C SER A 59 -1.38 -9.50 14.93
N PHE A 60 -2.64 -9.93 15.11
CA PHE A 60 -3.58 -9.16 15.92
C PHE A 60 -3.21 -9.37 17.39
N PRO A 61 -3.09 -8.30 18.21
CA PRO A 61 -3.05 -8.49 19.65
C PRO A 61 -4.33 -9.22 20.09
N PRO A 62 -4.27 -10.13 21.09
CA PRO A 62 -5.46 -10.75 21.63
C PRO A 62 -6.43 -9.66 22.13
N PRO A 63 -7.75 -9.89 22.06
CA PRO A 63 -8.73 -8.95 22.61
C PRO A 63 -8.42 -8.66 24.08
N VAL A 64 -8.48 -7.39 24.46
CA VAL A 64 -8.29 -6.95 25.84
C VAL A 64 -9.32 -7.66 26.73
N GLY A 65 -8.88 -8.44 27.71
CA GLY A 65 -9.74 -9.17 28.64
C GLY A 65 -9.78 -10.70 28.49
N MET A 66 -8.91 -11.31 27.68
CA MET A 66 -8.76 -12.77 27.57
C MET A 66 -7.41 -13.29 28.11
N GLU A 67 -6.94 -12.76 29.25
CA GLU A 67 -5.85 -13.35 30.04
C GLU A 67 -6.43 -14.43 30.96
N GLY A 68 -6.76 -15.59 30.40
CA GLY A 68 -7.23 -16.72 31.20
C GLY A 68 -7.72 -17.87 30.33
N ASP A 69 -7.08 -19.02 30.49
CA ASP A 69 -7.46 -20.32 29.97
C ASP A 69 -7.40 -20.57 28.46
N ARG A 70 -6.21 -20.99 28.00
CA ARG A 70 -6.09 -22.22 27.20
C ARG A 70 -4.86 -23.01 27.62
N GLY A 71 -5.08 -23.94 28.55
CA GLY A 71 -4.21 -25.09 28.72
C GLY A 71 -4.34 -26.05 27.53
N ALA A 72 -3.19 -26.59 27.13
CA ALA A 72 -3.00 -27.84 26.38
C ALA A 72 -3.72 -28.00 25.02
N ALA A 73 -3.03 -27.61 23.95
CA ALA A 73 -3.01 -28.38 22.70
C ALA A 73 -1.60 -28.30 22.11
N GLU A 74 -0.78 -29.32 22.40
CA GLU A 74 0.53 -29.55 21.78
C GLU A 74 0.38 -29.79 20.28
N GLY A 75 1.28 -29.19 19.49
CA GLY A 75 1.46 -29.60 18.09
C GLY A 75 1.70 -28.47 17.09
N SER A 76 2.69 -27.61 17.32
CA SER A 76 3.50 -26.94 16.29
C SER A 76 4.31 -25.83 16.96
N GLY A 77 5.59 -25.72 16.64
CA GLY A 77 6.51 -24.75 17.24
C GLY A 77 6.01 -23.31 17.12
N ALA A 78 5.27 -22.85 18.13
CA ALA A 78 5.02 -21.45 18.36
C ALA A 78 6.36 -20.83 18.79
N PRO A 79 6.88 -19.82 18.07
CA PRO A 79 8.04 -19.11 18.56
C PRO A 79 7.68 -18.47 19.91
N SER A 80 8.49 -18.82 20.91
CA SER A 80 8.54 -18.22 22.24
C SER A 80 8.33 -16.71 22.17
N ALA A 81 7.56 -16.17 23.12
CA ALA A 81 7.30 -14.75 23.35
C ALA A 81 8.56 -13.84 23.45
N LYS A 82 9.76 -14.39 23.25
CA LYS A 82 11.02 -13.68 23.02
C LYS A 82 11.23 -13.18 21.57
N GLN A 83 10.34 -13.45 20.62
CA GLN A 83 10.39 -12.84 19.27
C GLN A 83 9.55 -11.57 19.10
N ALA A 84 8.91 -11.07 20.17
CA ALA A 84 8.17 -9.80 20.21
C ALA A 84 9.09 -8.56 20.28
N GLY A 85 10.27 -8.63 19.66
CA GLY A 85 11.34 -7.63 19.78
C GLY A 85 11.95 -7.15 18.45
N VAL A 86 11.35 -7.47 17.30
CA VAL A 86 11.67 -6.79 16.05
C VAL A 86 10.63 -5.68 15.91
N GLY A 87 10.94 -4.51 16.47
CA GLY A 87 10.08 -3.33 16.30
C GLY A 87 10.05 -2.94 14.82
N PHE A 88 8.85 -2.68 14.30
CA PHE A 88 8.67 -2.10 12.98
C PHE A 88 9.41 -0.76 12.92
N ASP A 89 10.48 -0.71 12.13
CA ASP A 89 11.14 0.54 11.77
C ASP A 89 10.39 1.15 10.57
N PRO A 90 9.89 2.39 10.66
CA PRO A 90 9.31 3.07 9.50
C PRO A 90 10.34 3.82 8.65
N GLY A 91 11.60 3.92 9.10
CA GLY A 91 12.63 4.77 8.51
C GLY A 91 12.47 6.25 8.86
N THR A 92 13.24 7.10 8.18
CA THR A 92 13.28 8.55 8.42
C THR A 92 12.71 9.35 7.25
N SER A 93 12.42 10.64 7.46
CA SER A 93 12.04 11.56 6.38
C SER A 93 13.07 11.60 5.25
N LYS A 94 14.37 11.47 5.58
CA LYS A 94 15.45 11.41 4.58
C LYS A 94 15.35 10.17 3.70
N ASP A 95 14.95 9.03 4.26
CA ASP A 95 14.76 7.78 3.52
C ASP A 95 13.55 7.88 2.59
N ALA A 96 12.44 8.42 3.09
CA ALA A 96 11.23 8.65 2.30
C ALA A 96 11.48 9.62 1.15
N LEU A 97 12.20 10.71 1.42
CA LEU A 97 12.59 11.68 0.39
C LEU A 97 13.56 11.09 -0.63
N LYS A 98 14.55 10.28 -0.20
CA LYS A 98 15.47 9.61 -1.11
C LYS A 98 14.74 8.68 -2.09
N GLU A 99 13.73 7.94 -1.60
CA GLU A 99 12.91 7.09 -2.46
C GLU A 99 12.01 7.91 -3.40
N LEU A 100 11.45 9.02 -2.90
CA LEU A 100 10.67 9.95 -3.71
C LEU A 100 11.52 10.59 -4.83
N ASP A 101 12.78 10.95 -4.53
CA ASP A 101 13.76 11.48 -5.49
C ASP A 101 14.06 10.50 -6.63
N GLY A 102 13.98 9.19 -6.39
CA GLY A 102 14.06 8.16 -7.44
C GLY A 102 12.87 8.18 -8.42
N SER A 103 11.87 9.03 -8.21
CA SER A 103 10.69 9.20 -9.06
C SER A 103 10.59 10.61 -9.65
N ARG A 104 11.66 11.39 -9.52
CA ARG A 104 11.74 12.73 -10.07
C ARG A 104 11.97 12.66 -11.58
N ASP A 105 11.17 13.40 -12.33
CA ASP A 105 11.31 13.50 -13.79
C ASP A 105 12.36 14.56 -14.19
N GLU A 106 12.63 14.64 -15.49
CA GLU A 106 13.60 15.59 -16.06
C GLU A 106 13.25 17.06 -15.79
N ASN A 107 11.96 17.36 -15.63
CA ASN A 107 11.46 18.70 -15.31
C ASN A 107 11.45 18.97 -13.81
N GLY A 108 11.98 18.06 -12.99
CA GLY A 108 12.06 18.17 -11.54
C GLY A 108 10.75 17.87 -10.80
N ALA A 109 9.69 17.46 -11.49
CA ALA A 109 8.41 17.06 -10.91
C ALA A 109 8.45 15.61 -10.39
N TYR A 110 7.68 15.33 -9.35
CA TYR A 110 7.62 14.00 -8.75
C TYR A 110 6.45 13.20 -9.30
N GLU A 111 6.72 12.03 -9.89
CA GLU A 111 5.68 11.12 -10.35
C GLU A 111 5.48 9.97 -9.35
N PHE A 112 4.23 9.68 -8.98
CA PHE A 112 3.96 8.61 -8.03
C PHE A 112 2.61 7.94 -8.27
N GLU A 113 2.49 6.72 -7.72
CA GLU A 113 1.25 5.97 -7.64
C GLU A 113 0.53 6.38 -6.36
N ASN A 114 -0.68 6.91 -6.50
CA ASN A 114 -1.40 7.52 -5.39
C ASN A 114 -2.06 6.46 -4.51
N ARG A 115 -1.52 6.27 -3.30
CA ARG A 115 -2.07 5.33 -2.32
C ARG A 115 -3.44 5.77 -1.76
N ALA A 116 -3.78 7.04 -1.82
CA ALA A 116 -5.11 7.55 -1.45
C ALA A 116 -6.16 7.39 -2.57
N SER A 117 -5.79 6.75 -3.69
CA SER A 117 -6.67 6.60 -4.85
C SER A 117 -7.91 5.76 -4.58
N LEU A 118 -8.94 5.98 -5.40
CA LEU A 118 -10.18 5.22 -5.33
C LEU A 118 -9.92 3.73 -5.58
N VAL A 119 -9.10 3.40 -6.59
CA VAL A 119 -8.75 1.99 -6.86
C VAL A 119 -8.09 1.34 -5.66
N CYS A 120 -7.13 1.99 -5.00
CA CYS A 120 -6.47 1.42 -3.82
C CYS A 120 -7.47 1.11 -2.70
N TRP A 121 -8.47 1.99 -2.52
CA TRP A 121 -9.54 1.77 -1.56
C TRP A 121 -10.44 0.58 -1.93
N VAL A 122 -10.80 0.44 -3.20
CA VAL A 122 -11.68 -0.65 -3.69
C VAL A 122 -10.96 -2.00 -3.71
N THR A 123 -9.72 -2.05 -4.20
CA THR A 123 -8.98 -3.30 -4.42
C THR A 123 -8.17 -3.74 -3.20
N GLY A 124 -7.91 -2.84 -2.25
CA GLY A 124 -7.18 -3.13 -1.02
C GLY A 124 -5.82 -3.79 -1.28
N GLY A 125 -5.63 -5.00 -0.75
CA GLY A 125 -4.42 -5.81 -0.92
C GLY A 125 -4.05 -6.13 -2.38
N ALA A 126 -5.02 -6.09 -3.31
CA ALA A 126 -4.78 -6.32 -4.73
C ALA A 126 -4.26 -5.07 -5.49
N TRP A 127 -4.15 -3.92 -4.83
CA TRP A 127 -3.66 -2.70 -5.47
C TRP A 127 -2.26 -2.88 -6.05
N VAL A 128 -2.06 -2.45 -7.31
CA VAL A 128 -0.80 -2.61 -8.05
C VAL A 128 0.41 -2.11 -7.26
N GLY A 129 0.20 -1.03 -6.50
CA GLY A 129 1.26 -0.33 -5.80
C GLY A 129 1.79 -1.10 -4.60
N LEU A 130 1.18 -2.20 -4.17
CA LEU A 130 1.72 -3.05 -3.10
C LEU A 130 2.74 -4.09 -3.61
N GLY A 131 2.67 -4.47 -4.89
CA GLY A 131 3.62 -5.38 -5.51
C GLY A 131 4.81 -4.59 -6.05
N THR A 132 5.83 -4.37 -5.23
CA THR A 132 6.91 -3.38 -5.43
C THR A 132 8.09 -3.67 -4.51
N ASP A 133 9.27 -3.18 -4.89
CA ASP A 133 10.49 -3.17 -4.07
C ASP A 133 10.63 -1.91 -3.21
N ARG A 134 9.84 -0.86 -3.47
CA ARG A 134 9.96 0.39 -2.73
C ARG A 134 9.21 0.35 -1.39
N ARG A 135 9.75 1.00 -0.37
CA ARG A 135 9.21 0.94 0.99
C ARG A 135 7.99 1.85 1.18
N TYR A 136 7.91 2.96 0.47
CA TYR A 136 6.93 4.01 0.71
C TYR A 136 5.86 4.09 -0.37
N ARG A 137 4.62 4.33 0.06
CA ARG A 137 3.43 4.46 -0.79
C ARG A 137 2.85 5.85 -0.60
N PHE A 138 3.17 6.73 -1.54
CA PHE A 138 2.91 8.16 -1.41
C PHE A 138 1.44 8.53 -1.67
N THR A 139 1.03 9.62 -1.04
CA THR A 139 -0.20 10.36 -1.32
C THR A 139 0.19 11.81 -1.66
N PRO A 140 -0.69 12.59 -2.31
CA PRO A 140 -0.42 14.01 -2.55
C PRO A 140 -0.08 14.78 -1.27
N GLN A 141 -0.75 14.48 -0.17
CA GLN A 141 -0.51 15.13 1.11
C GLN A 141 0.84 14.73 1.72
N ALA A 142 1.17 13.44 1.77
CA ALA A 142 2.47 12.99 2.26
C ALA A 142 3.64 13.55 1.45
N VAL A 143 3.47 13.69 0.12
CA VAL A 143 4.46 14.34 -0.76
C VAL A 143 4.62 15.82 -0.39
N THR A 144 3.51 16.52 -0.14
CA THR A 144 3.52 17.93 0.27
C THR A 144 4.26 18.10 1.61
N ASP A 145 3.93 17.28 2.60
CA ASP A 145 4.55 17.33 3.94
C ASP A 145 6.06 17.02 3.90
N LEU A 146 6.46 16.00 3.11
CA LEU A 146 7.87 15.65 2.94
C LEU A 146 8.68 16.76 2.27
N ILE A 147 8.13 17.37 1.22
CA ILE A 147 8.83 18.37 0.41
C ILE A 147 8.91 19.72 1.15
N ALA A 148 7.90 20.05 1.97
CA ALA A 148 7.95 21.21 2.86
C ALA A 148 9.15 21.18 3.81
N GLY A 149 9.63 19.98 4.19
CA GLY A 149 10.85 19.83 4.98
C GLY A 149 12.17 20.16 4.26
N ARG A 150 12.13 20.57 2.98
CA ARG A 150 13.30 20.93 2.14
C ARG A 150 13.24 22.35 1.57
N ASP A 151 12.47 23.26 2.19
CA ASP A 151 12.25 24.62 1.69
C ASP A 151 11.70 24.65 0.24
N GLN A 152 10.91 23.62 -0.09
CA GLN A 152 10.23 23.49 -1.38
C GLN A 152 8.73 23.44 -1.16
N VAL A 153 7.97 23.89 -2.16
CA VAL A 153 6.51 23.86 -2.12
C VAL A 153 5.97 23.13 -3.34
N VAL A 154 5.00 22.25 -3.12
CA VAL A 154 4.21 21.65 -4.19
C VAL A 154 3.25 22.71 -4.72
N THR A 155 3.49 23.20 -5.93
CA THR A 155 2.68 24.25 -6.55
C THR A 155 1.43 23.66 -7.20
N ARG A 156 1.52 22.44 -7.72
CA ARG A 156 0.42 21.80 -8.43
C ARG A 156 0.52 20.29 -8.40
N VAL A 157 -0.63 19.62 -8.29
CA VAL A 157 -0.77 18.18 -8.51
C VAL A 157 -1.63 17.94 -9.74
N ARG A 158 -1.12 17.19 -10.72
CA ARG A 158 -1.85 16.78 -11.93
C ARG A 158 -2.01 15.27 -11.98
N TRP A 159 -3.20 14.82 -12.37
CA TRP A 159 -3.48 13.40 -12.56
C TRP A 159 -2.97 12.91 -13.91
N ARG A 160 -2.56 11.63 -13.96
CA ARG A 160 -2.01 10.99 -15.16
C ARG A 160 -2.99 9.91 -15.64
N PRO A 161 -4.05 10.26 -16.38
CA PRO A 161 -5.19 9.37 -16.63
C PRO A 161 -4.79 8.07 -17.34
N LEU A 162 -3.92 8.12 -18.35
CA LEU A 162 -3.50 6.90 -19.06
C LEU A 162 -2.74 5.92 -18.15
N ARG A 163 -1.83 6.45 -17.32
CA ARG A 163 -1.12 5.62 -16.31
C ARG A 163 -2.08 5.15 -15.22
N GLY A 164 -3.01 6.01 -14.79
CA GLY A 164 -4.02 5.70 -13.79
C GLY A 164 -4.98 4.59 -14.23
N ILE A 165 -5.42 4.60 -15.49
CA ILE A 165 -6.22 3.52 -16.09
C ILE A 165 -5.44 2.21 -16.09
N ALA A 166 -4.16 2.22 -16.47
CA ALA A 166 -3.33 1.02 -16.47
C ALA A 166 -3.15 0.43 -15.06
N ILE A 167 -2.91 1.29 -14.05
CA ILE A 167 -2.85 0.90 -12.63
C ILE A 167 -4.19 0.31 -12.18
N THR A 168 -5.28 0.96 -12.54
CA THR A 168 -6.62 0.56 -12.16
C THR A 168 -6.99 -0.79 -12.75
N TRP A 169 -6.70 -0.96 -14.03
CA TRP A 169 -6.88 -2.20 -14.77
C TRP A 169 -6.09 -3.36 -14.15
N GLN A 170 -4.78 -3.16 -13.90
CA GLN A 170 -3.95 -4.20 -13.29
C GLN A 170 -4.38 -4.53 -11.86
N SER A 171 -4.81 -3.54 -11.07
CA SER A 171 -5.33 -3.78 -9.72
C SER A 171 -6.61 -4.60 -9.75
N GLY A 172 -7.47 -4.37 -10.76
CA GLY A 172 -8.64 -5.21 -11.02
C GLY A 172 -8.26 -6.65 -11.38
N LEU A 173 -7.27 -6.85 -12.26
CA LEU A 173 -6.76 -8.19 -12.58
C LEU A 173 -6.20 -8.90 -11.34
N ASN A 174 -5.44 -8.18 -10.51
CA ASN A 174 -4.86 -8.71 -9.28
C ASN A 174 -5.91 -9.25 -8.28
N MET A 175 -7.17 -8.80 -8.35
CA MET A 175 -8.24 -9.35 -7.51
C MET A 175 -8.62 -10.79 -7.89
N PHE A 176 -8.31 -11.21 -9.12
CA PHE A 176 -8.65 -12.52 -9.65
C PHE A 176 -7.45 -13.44 -9.83
N THR A 177 -6.22 -12.92 -9.74
CA THR A 177 -4.98 -13.70 -9.89
C THR A 177 -4.36 -14.05 -8.53
N PHE A 178 -3.59 -15.13 -8.51
CA PHE A 178 -2.81 -15.55 -7.34
C PHE A 178 -1.49 -14.78 -7.21
N GLY A 179 -0.82 -14.53 -8.33
CA GLY A 179 0.29 -13.58 -8.42
C GLY A 179 -0.20 -12.14 -8.52
N GLN A 180 0.70 -11.17 -8.35
CA GLN A 180 0.43 -9.75 -8.57
C GLN A 180 1.20 -9.19 -9.75
N ASN A 181 0.59 -8.20 -10.40
CA ASN A 181 1.20 -7.37 -11.43
C ASN A 181 1.71 -8.22 -12.62
N VAL A 182 0.96 -9.27 -12.97
CA VAL A 182 1.37 -10.24 -14.00
C VAL A 182 1.58 -9.57 -15.35
N VAL A 183 0.61 -8.77 -15.80
CA VAL A 183 0.65 -8.16 -17.14
C VAL A 183 1.61 -6.98 -17.17
N LEU A 184 1.41 -5.97 -16.33
CA LEU A 184 2.33 -4.82 -16.28
C LEU A 184 3.76 -5.22 -15.92
N GLY A 185 3.94 -6.25 -15.09
CA GLY A 185 5.25 -6.81 -14.77
C GLY A 185 5.92 -7.50 -15.95
N SER A 186 5.18 -8.22 -16.78
CA SER A 186 5.72 -8.79 -18.03
C SER A 186 6.18 -7.71 -19.03
N LEU A 187 5.58 -6.52 -18.97
CA LEU A 187 5.94 -5.37 -19.80
C LEU A 187 7.03 -4.48 -19.17
N GLY A 188 7.59 -4.85 -18.01
CA GLY A 188 8.58 -4.02 -17.29
C GLY A 188 8.01 -2.71 -16.71
N LYS A 189 6.68 -2.60 -16.59
CA LYS A 189 5.97 -1.37 -16.16
C LYS A 189 5.48 -1.40 -14.71
N ALA A 190 5.66 -2.53 -14.02
CA ALA A 190 5.38 -2.74 -12.60
C ALA A 190 6.28 -3.86 -12.06
N PHE A 191 6.42 -3.96 -10.75
CA PHE A 191 7.16 -5.06 -10.14
C PHE A 191 6.28 -6.31 -10.07
N ARG A 192 6.74 -7.40 -10.68
CA ARG A 192 6.00 -8.65 -10.80
C ARG A 192 6.18 -9.52 -9.56
N VAL A 193 5.08 -9.97 -8.98
CA VAL A 193 5.10 -10.95 -7.88
C VAL A 193 4.51 -12.26 -8.41
N PRO A 194 5.34 -13.24 -8.79
CA PRO A 194 4.83 -14.50 -9.35
C PRO A 194 4.18 -15.37 -8.27
N ALA A 195 3.19 -16.17 -8.67
CA ALA A 195 2.62 -17.19 -7.78
C ALA A 195 3.67 -18.22 -7.35
N ASP A 196 3.47 -18.78 -6.15
CA ASP A 196 4.30 -19.78 -5.50
C ASP A 196 4.47 -21.06 -6.33
N ARG A 197 3.41 -21.47 -7.05
CA ARG A 197 3.39 -22.72 -7.83
C ARG A 197 3.31 -22.47 -9.34
N PRO A 198 3.99 -23.27 -10.18
CA PRO A 198 4.03 -23.07 -11.63
C PRO A 198 2.66 -23.19 -12.30
N TRP A 199 1.79 -24.11 -11.86
CA TRP A 199 0.45 -24.26 -12.43
C TRP A 199 -0.44 -23.03 -12.15
N LYS A 200 -0.30 -22.40 -10.97
CA LYS A 200 -0.99 -21.14 -10.65
C LYS A 200 -0.55 -20.01 -11.58
N ARG A 201 0.72 -19.98 -11.99
CA ARG A 201 1.21 -18.99 -12.98
C ARG A 201 0.57 -19.17 -14.35
N GLY A 202 0.32 -20.41 -14.77
CA GLY A 202 -0.43 -20.70 -16.00
C GLY A 202 -1.88 -20.21 -15.90
N LEU A 203 -2.52 -20.46 -14.76
CA LEU A 203 -3.88 -19.98 -14.49
C LEU A 203 -3.95 -18.45 -14.41
N ASP A 204 -2.98 -17.79 -13.77
CA ASP A 204 -2.89 -16.32 -13.72
C ASP A 204 -2.82 -15.70 -15.11
N TRP A 205 -2.05 -16.30 -16.02
CA TRP A 205 -1.99 -15.86 -17.42
C TRP A 205 -3.34 -16.02 -18.12
N PHE A 206 -3.99 -17.18 -17.98
CA PHE A 206 -5.31 -17.43 -18.54
C PHE A 206 -6.35 -16.43 -18.01
N ILE A 207 -6.41 -16.23 -16.69
CA ILE A 207 -7.31 -15.28 -16.03
C ILE A 207 -7.00 -13.86 -16.52
N SER A 208 -5.73 -13.48 -16.62
CA SER A 208 -5.34 -12.15 -17.11
C SER A 208 -5.87 -11.89 -18.52
N VAL A 209 -5.84 -12.89 -19.40
CA VAL A 209 -6.41 -12.78 -20.77
C VAL A 209 -7.94 -12.74 -20.73
N ALA A 210 -8.58 -13.64 -20.00
CA ALA A 210 -10.03 -13.74 -19.93
C ALA A 210 -10.70 -12.50 -19.30
N VAL A 211 -10.06 -11.93 -18.27
CA VAL A 211 -10.59 -10.81 -17.48
C VAL A 211 -10.07 -9.44 -17.98
N ALA A 212 -9.06 -9.41 -18.87
CA ALA A 212 -8.49 -8.16 -19.40
C ALA A 212 -9.53 -7.18 -19.95
N LEU A 213 -10.41 -7.66 -20.84
CA LEU A 213 -11.41 -6.81 -21.50
C LEU A 213 -12.49 -6.32 -20.53
N PRO A 214 -13.13 -7.17 -19.71
CA PRO A 214 -14.04 -6.69 -18.66
C PRO A 214 -13.37 -5.71 -17.70
N ALA A 215 -12.13 -5.98 -17.28
CA ALA A 215 -11.41 -5.12 -16.36
C ALA A 215 -11.15 -3.73 -16.95
N ILE A 216 -10.82 -3.60 -18.25
CA ILE A 216 -10.54 -2.29 -18.83
C ILE A 216 -11.81 -1.44 -18.97
N VAL A 217 -12.94 -2.08 -19.27
CA VAL A 217 -14.27 -1.43 -19.34
C VAL A 217 -14.65 -0.81 -18.00
N VAL A 218 -14.27 -1.44 -16.88
CA VAL A 218 -14.50 -0.90 -15.53
C VAL A 218 -13.40 0.10 -15.12
N ALA A 219 -12.16 -0.13 -15.53
CA ALA A 219 -11.02 0.69 -15.10
C ALA A 219 -11.09 2.13 -15.60
N VAL A 220 -11.56 2.35 -16.84
CA VAL A 220 -11.71 3.70 -17.41
C VAL A 220 -12.66 4.57 -16.58
N PRO A 221 -13.95 4.21 -16.39
CA PRO A 221 -14.86 5.04 -15.61
C PRO A 221 -14.41 5.16 -14.16
N MET A 222 -13.84 4.10 -13.57
CA MET A 222 -13.38 4.16 -12.18
C MET A 222 -12.22 5.16 -12.00
N GLU A 223 -11.25 5.21 -12.92
CA GLU A 223 -10.17 6.21 -12.86
C GLU A 223 -10.72 7.63 -13.09
N LEU A 224 -11.66 7.81 -14.03
CA LEU A 224 -12.27 9.12 -14.27
C LEU A 224 -13.05 9.63 -13.05
N ILE A 225 -13.82 8.76 -12.39
CA ILE A 225 -14.49 9.05 -11.12
C ILE A 225 -13.44 9.37 -10.04
N GLY A 226 -12.37 8.58 -9.95
CA GLY A 226 -11.25 8.84 -9.05
C GLY A 226 -10.69 10.24 -9.25
N ILE A 227 -10.37 10.63 -10.49
CA ILE A 227 -9.85 11.96 -10.83
C ILE A 227 -10.85 13.07 -10.44
N LEU A 228 -12.14 12.88 -10.73
CA LEU A 228 -13.20 13.84 -10.38
C LEU A 228 -13.22 14.12 -8.87
N PHE A 229 -13.03 13.09 -8.05
CA PHE A 229 -12.97 13.20 -6.58
C PHE A 229 -11.55 13.46 -6.04
N ARG A 230 -10.57 13.82 -6.88
CA ARG A 230 -9.15 14.04 -6.50
C ARG A 230 -8.47 12.81 -5.87
N ARG A 231 -8.88 11.63 -6.31
CA ARG A 231 -8.38 10.30 -5.89
C ARG A 231 -7.99 9.45 -7.11
N GLY A 232 -7.42 10.07 -8.16
CA GLY A 232 -6.88 9.36 -9.31
C GLY A 232 -5.72 8.44 -8.90
N ALA A 233 -5.46 7.38 -9.66
CA ALA A 233 -4.50 6.33 -9.30
C ALA A 233 -3.04 6.73 -9.50
N SER A 234 -2.74 7.70 -10.39
CA SER A 234 -1.38 8.22 -10.57
C SER A 234 -1.39 9.74 -10.67
N ALA A 235 -0.39 10.36 -10.03
CA ALA A 235 -0.24 11.80 -9.96
C ALA A 235 1.19 12.23 -10.30
N ARG A 236 1.30 13.51 -10.68
CA ARG A 236 2.53 14.27 -10.87
C ARG A 236 2.45 15.52 -10.01
N ALA A 237 3.41 15.71 -9.11
CA ALA A 237 3.53 16.90 -8.27
C ALA A 237 4.63 17.82 -8.83
N GLU A 238 4.24 19.03 -9.22
CA GLU A 238 5.14 20.12 -9.62
C GLU A 238 5.63 20.84 -8.37
N VAL A 239 6.93 21.13 -8.31
CA VAL A 239 7.59 21.74 -7.15
C VAL A 239 8.32 23.00 -7.54
N GLN A 240 8.39 23.93 -6.61
CA GLN A 240 9.18 25.16 -6.73
C GLN A 240 10.04 25.31 -5.48
N VAL A 241 11.28 25.75 -5.69
CA VAL A 241 12.21 26.13 -4.60
C VAL A 241 11.83 27.53 -4.12
N LEU A 242 11.72 27.71 -2.80
CA LEU A 242 11.47 29.01 -2.18
C LEU A 242 12.70 29.92 -2.20
#